data_AF-A0A0T5PAI9-F1
#
_entry.id   AF-A0A0T5PAI9-F1
#
_cell.length_a   1.000
_cell.length_b   1.000
_cell.length_c   1.000
_cell.angle_alpha   90.00
_cell.angle_beta   90.00
_cell.angle_gamma   90.00
#
_symmetry.space_group_name_H-M   'P 1'
#
loop_
_entity.id
_entity.type
_entity.pdbx_description
1 polymer ?
#
loop_
_entity_poly.entity_id
_entity_poly.type
_entity_poly.pdbx_seq_one_letter_code
_entity_poly.pdbx_strand_id
1 'polypeptide(L)'
;MMTAGAAYADGTAPCNTGAGINSVECGENSTANGDFSVAVGDQSTTDATSTDGVAIGSEAAATGPSTTAVGGETVATGPGTTAVGWQSQATAERAQAFGHLATAQGERSLAVGENADAQSENSTAIGNEAIANGVDALALGDTAAANGPSTTALGGETVATGPGATAVGWQSQANAERAQAFGHLATAQGVRSLAVGENADAQSDNATAIGNEAIANGIDSIALG
;
A
#
# COMPACT_ATOMS: atom_id res chain seq x y z
N MET A 1 -5.20 -57.81 7.12
CA MET A 1 -4.79 -57.16 5.85
C MET A 1 -5.76 -56.03 5.60
N MET A 2 -5.41 -54.81 6.02
CA MET A 2 -6.12 -53.60 5.60
C MET A 2 -5.58 -53.24 4.21
N THR A 3 -6.43 -53.32 3.20
CA THR A 3 -6.17 -52.75 1.87
C THR A 3 -6.21 -51.23 2.01
N ALA A 4 -5.06 -50.59 1.86
CA ALA A 4 -4.99 -49.14 1.74
C ALA A 4 -5.82 -48.71 0.53
N GLY A 5 -6.78 -47.80 0.75
CA GLY A 5 -7.56 -47.18 -0.31
C GLY A 5 -6.67 -46.33 -1.20
N ALA A 6 -7.09 -46.17 -2.46
CA ALA A 6 -6.35 -45.41 -3.47
C ALA A 6 -5.99 -44.01 -2.95
N ALA A 7 -4.70 -43.70 -2.97
CA ALA A 7 -4.24 -42.32 -2.90
C ALA A 7 -4.81 -41.57 -4.11
N TYR A 8 -5.51 -40.46 -3.88
CA TYR A 8 -5.77 -39.48 -4.92
C TYR A 8 -4.41 -38.92 -5.34
N ALA A 9 -3.89 -39.41 -6.46
CA ALA A 9 -2.72 -38.85 -7.12
C ALA A 9 -3.25 -37.90 -8.21
N ASP A 10 -3.06 -36.60 -8.02
CA ASP A 10 -2.85 -35.68 -9.14
C ASP A 10 -1.67 -36.24 -9.98
N GLY A 11 -1.78 -36.17 -11.30
CA GLY A 11 -0.82 -36.70 -12.26
C GLY A 11 0.48 -35.89 -12.37
N THR A 12 0.65 -34.80 -11.62
CA THR A 12 1.89 -34.02 -11.59
C THR A 12 2.83 -34.47 -10.45
N ALA A 13 4.13 -34.57 -10.75
CA ALA A 13 5.16 -34.83 -9.73
C ALA A 13 5.23 -33.65 -8.74
N PRO A 14 5.68 -33.85 -7.47
CA PRO A 14 5.65 -32.81 -6.43
C PRO A 14 6.38 -31.51 -6.81
N CYS A 15 7.31 -31.60 -7.76
CA CYS A 15 7.89 -30.51 -8.52
C CYS A 15 8.23 -31.01 -9.93
N ASN A 16 7.92 -30.23 -10.96
CA ASN A 16 8.25 -30.56 -12.35
C ASN A 16 8.57 -29.30 -13.17
N THR A 17 8.93 -29.49 -14.44
CA THR A 17 9.05 -28.39 -15.41
C THR A 17 7.67 -27.97 -15.89
N GLY A 18 7.29 -26.72 -15.68
CA GLY A 18 6.00 -26.20 -16.17
C GLY A 18 5.94 -26.03 -17.69
N ALA A 19 4.86 -25.42 -18.18
CA ALA A 19 4.66 -25.22 -19.62
C ALA A 19 5.57 -24.14 -20.24
N GLY A 20 6.06 -23.19 -19.43
CA GLY A 20 7.02 -22.17 -19.85
C GLY A 20 8.45 -22.71 -20.01
N ILE A 21 9.27 -22.02 -20.80
CA ILE A 21 10.68 -22.39 -20.99
C ILE A 21 11.41 -22.25 -19.66
N ASN A 22 12.11 -23.30 -19.20
CA ASN A 22 12.86 -23.31 -17.93
C ASN A 22 12.01 -22.90 -16.71
N SER A 23 10.70 -23.20 -16.71
CA SER A 23 9.83 -22.92 -15.57
C SER A 23 9.80 -24.07 -14.56
N VAL A 24 9.37 -23.76 -13.33
CA VAL A 24 9.21 -24.71 -12.24
C VAL A 24 7.78 -24.62 -11.70
N GLU A 25 7.09 -25.75 -11.63
CA GLU A 25 5.81 -25.88 -10.92
C GLU A 25 5.90 -26.93 -9.81
N CYS A 26 5.40 -26.61 -8.62
CA CYS A 26 5.40 -27.51 -7.46
C CYS A 26 4.10 -27.33 -6.65
N GLY A 27 3.17 -28.29 -6.73
CA GLY A 27 1.92 -28.24 -5.98
C GLY A 27 0.78 -28.87 -6.76
N GLU A 28 -0.28 -29.26 -6.07
CA GLU A 28 -1.50 -29.74 -6.72
C GLU A 28 -2.11 -28.59 -7.54
N ASN A 29 -2.45 -28.84 -8.80
CA ASN A 29 -3.00 -27.84 -9.74
C ASN A 29 -2.17 -26.55 -9.90
N SER A 30 -0.89 -26.52 -9.51
CA SER A 30 -0.02 -25.37 -9.78
C SER A 30 0.24 -25.24 -11.27
N THR A 31 0.42 -24.01 -11.77
CA THR A 31 0.62 -23.74 -13.20
C THR A 31 1.77 -22.75 -13.41
N ALA A 32 2.85 -23.19 -14.06
CA ALA A 32 3.97 -22.33 -14.45
C ALA A 32 4.09 -22.13 -15.97
N ASN A 33 3.21 -21.30 -16.55
CA ASN A 33 3.11 -21.07 -18.01
C ASN A 33 4.08 -20.00 -18.56
N GLY A 34 4.60 -19.11 -17.70
CA GLY A 34 5.53 -18.06 -18.12
C GLY A 34 6.94 -18.60 -18.35
N ASP A 35 7.67 -18.06 -19.32
CA ASP A 35 9.09 -18.39 -19.47
C ASP A 35 9.88 -17.96 -18.23
N PHE A 36 10.78 -18.83 -17.76
CA PHE A 36 11.59 -18.66 -16.55
C PHE A 36 10.78 -18.48 -15.25
N SER A 37 9.49 -18.83 -15.27
CA SER A 37 8.59 -18.64 -14.12
C SER A 37 8.73 -19.71 -13.04
N VAL A 38 8.25 -19.39 -11.84
CA VAL A 38 8.19 -20.30 -10.68
C VAL A 38 6.79 -20.25 -10.07
N ALA A 39 6.10 -21.38 -10.00
CA ALA A 39 4.83 -21.55 -9.27
C ALA A 39 4.99 -22.63 -8.18
N VAL A 40 4.79 -22.28 -6.91
CA VAL A 40 4.93 -23.21 -5.78
C VAL A 40 3.75 -23.05 -4.82
N GLY A 41 2.95 -24.11 -4.65
CA GLY A 41 1.75 -24.13 -3.79
C GLY A 41 0.52 -24.64 -4.54
N ASP A 42 -0.46 -25.16 -3.79
CA ASP A 42 -1.75 -25.59 -4.36
C ASP A 42 -2.38 -24.44 -5.16
N GLN A 43 -2.77 -24.69 -6.40
CA GLN A 43 -3.37 -23.71 -7.31
C GLN A 43 -2.54 -22.42 -7.55
N SER A 44 -1.24 -22.41 -7.19
CA SER A 44 -0.36 -21.29 -7.50
C SER A 44 -0.22 -21.12 -9.02
N THR A 45 -0.23 -19.88 -9.52
CA THR A 45 -0.31 -19.62 -10.95
C THR A 45 0.65 -18.50 -11.38
N THR A 46 1.42 -18.79 -12.43
CA THR A 46 2.07 -17.82 -13.29
C THR A 46 1.57 -18.05 -14.73
N ASP A 47 0.94 -17.06 -15.36
CA ASP A 47 0.30 -17.22 -16.68
C ASP A 47 1.29 -17.17 -17.86
N ALA A 48 0.81 -17.33 -19.10
CA ALA A 48 1.69 -17.33 -20.28
C ALA A 48 2.40 -15.98 -20.55
N THR A 49 1.96 -14.88 -19.92
CA THR A 49 2.56 -13.54 -20.05
C THR A 49 3.54 -13.20 -18.92
N SER A 50 3.56 -14.02 -17.86
CA SER A 50 4.40 -13.85 -16.68
C SER A 50 5.86 -14.32 -16.86
N THR A 51 6.54 -13.84 -17.90
CA THR A 51 7.99 -14.06 -18.05
C THR A 51 8.72 -13.57 -16.80
N ASP A 52 9.62 -14.38 -16.24
CA ASP A 52 10.30 -14.13 -14.95
C ASP A 52 9.34 -13.97 -13.74
N GLY A 53 8.11 -14.49 -13.84
CA GLY A 53 7.10 -14.45 -12.78
C GLY A 53 7.37 -15.43 -11.65
N VAL A 54 7.09 -15.04 -10.41
CA VAL A 54 7.25 -15.89 -9.22
C VAL A 54 5.96 -15.89 -8.41
N ALA A 55 5.29 -17.04 -8.25
CA ALA A 55 4.14 -17.25 -7.39
C ALA A 55 4.45 -18.33 -6.35
N ILE A 56 4.47 -17.99 -5.07
CA ILE A 56 4.79 -18.92 -3.97
C ILE A 56 3.73 -18.80 -2.87
N GLY A 57 2.89 -19.82 -2.73
CA GLY A 57 1.80 -19.91 -1.74
C GLY A 57 0.57 -20.57 -2.35
N SER A 58 -0.32 -21.08 -1.50
CA SER A 58 -1.63 -21.59 -1.95
C SER A 58 -2.39 -20.47 -2.64
N GLU A 59 -2.88 -20.69 -3.86
CA GLU A 59 -3.63 -19.69 -4.65
C GLU A 59 -2.86 -18.38 -4.92
N ALA A 60 -1.52 -18.38 -4.80
CA ALA A 60 -0.70 -17.23 -5.17
C ALA A 60 -0.74 -17.02 -6.70
N ALA A 61 -0.97 -15.79 -7.16
CA ALA A 61 -1.09 -15.44 -8.57
C ALA A 61 -0.09 -14.35 -8.96
N ALA A 62 0.85 -14.69 -9.84
CA ALA A 62 1.80 -13.76 -10.45
C ALA A 62 1.60 -13.75 -11.97
N THR A 63 0.69 -12.91 -12.47
CA THR A 63 0.19 -12.96 -13.87
C THR A 63 0.61 -11.77 -14.72
N GLY A 64 1.53 -10.95 -14.23
CA GLY A 64 2.19 -9.91 -15.03
C GLY A 64 3.64 -10.32 -15.36
N PRO A 65 4.27 -9.71 -16.39
CA PRO A 65 5.69 -9.93 -16.64
C PRO A 65 6.54 -9.39 -15.49
N SER A 66 7.59 -10.14 -15.12
CA SER A 66 8.53 -9.82 -14.04
C SER A 66 7.86 -9.55 -12.69
N THR A 67 6.81 -10.32 -12.37
CA THR A 67 6.05 -10.19 -11.12
C THR A 67 6.54 -11.12 -10.03
N THR A 68 6.27 -10.76 -8.77
CA THR A 68 6.54 -11.62 -7.61
C THR A 68 5.34 -11.59 -6.66
N ALA A 69 4.72 -12.73 -6.40
CA ALA A 69 3.64 -12.96 -5.45
C ALA A 69 4.10 -14.02 -4.43
N VAL A 70 4.21 -13.66 -3.15
CA VAL A 70 4.64 -14.58 -2.09
C VAL A 70 3.69 -14.51 -0.88
N GLY A 71 2.97 -15.60 -0.62
CA GLY A 71 1.93 -15.70 0.39
C GLY A 71 0.71 -16.44 -0.15
N GLY A 72 -0.16 -16.92 0.75
CA GLY A 72 -1.42 -17.52 0.32
C GLY A 72 -2.36 -16.45 -0.26
N GLU A 73 -3.06 -16.74 -1.35
CA GLU A 73 -4.03 -15.84 -1.99
C GLU A 73 -3.43 -14.48 -2.38
N THR A 74 -2.11 -14.39 -2.53
CA THR A 74 -1.40 -13.17 -2.93
C THR A 74 -1.57 -12.91 -4.42
N VAL A 75 -1.77 -11.65 -4.83
CA VAL A 75 -2.03 -11.26 -6.23
C VAL A 75 -1.04 -10.21 -6.70
N ALA A 76 -0.24 -10.53 -7.71
CA ALA A 76 0.68 -9.63 -8.41
C ALA A 76 0.43 -9.68 -9.92
N THR A 77 -0.31 -8.69 -10.46
CA THR A 77 -0.82 -8.76 -11.85
C THR A 77 -0.26 -7.67 -12.76
N GLY A 78 0.21 -6.55 -12.21
CA GLY A 78 0.82 -5.47 -12.99
C GLY A 78 2.25 -5.81 -13.45
N PRO A 79 2.74 -5.27 -14.57
CA PRO A 79 4.14 -5.45 -14.97
C PRO A 79 5.12 -4.98 -13.89
N GLY A 80 6.08 -5.83 -13.52
CA GLY A 80 7.11 -5.50 -12.54
C GLY A 80 6.62 -5.32 -11.10
N THR A 81 5.45 -5.88 -10.74
CA THR A 81 4.92 -5.76 -9.39
C THR A 81 5.53 -6.74 -8.41
N THR A 82 5.44 -6.42 -7.13
CA THR A 82 5.80 -7.33 -6.03
C THR A 82 4.72 -7.27 -4.97
N ALA A 83 4.15 -8.41 -4.61
CA ALA A 83 3.20 -8.59 -3.51
C ALA A 83 3.72 -9.68 -2.57
N VAL A 84 3.85 -9.37 -1.28
CA VAL A 84 4.32 -10.31 -0.25
C VAL A 84 3.43 -10.23 0.99
N GLY A 85 2.77 -11.33 1.34
CA GLY A 85 1.84 -11.44 2.47
C GLY A 85 0.52 -12.09 2.05
N TRP A 86 -0.15 -12.78 2.98
CA TRP A 86 -1.46 -13.40 2.72
C TRP A 86 -2.46 -12.33 2.27
N GLN A 87 -3.13 -12.59 1.14
CA GLN A 87 -4.05 -11.66 0.48
C GLN A 87 -3.46 -10.27 0.16
N SER A 88 -2.14 -10.13 0.06
CA SER A 88 -1.53 -8.90 -0.45
C SER A 88 -1.76 -8.76 -1.96
N GLN A 89 -1.93 -7.52 -2.44
CA GLN A 89 -2.33 -7.22 -3.80
C GLN A 89 -1.48 -6.09 -4.39
N ALA A 90 -0.77 -6.36 -5.49
CA ALA A 90 -0.05 -5.37 -6.28
C ALA A 90 -0.45 -5.47 -7.77
N THR A 91 -1.36 -4.61 -8.22
CA THR A 91 -2.08 -4.80 -9.49
C THR A 91 -1.74 -3.80 -10.60
N ALA A 92 -1.15 -2.66 -10.26
CA ALA A 92 -0.73 -1.65 -11.24
C ALA A 92 0.77 -1.75 -11.57
N GLU A 93 1.21 -1.20 -12.71
CA GLU A 93 2.61 -1.26 -13.14
C GLU A 93 3.58 -0.76 -12.05
N ARG A 94 4.59 -1.59 -11.73
CA ARG A 94 5.61 -1.34 -10.68
C ARG A 94 5.05 -1.07 -9.28
N ALA A 95 3.81 -1.44 -8.99
CA ALA A 95 3.26 -1.39 -7.64
C ALA A 95 3.91 -2.41 -6.71
N GLN A 96 4.04 -2.07 -5.44
CA GLN A 96 4.70 -2.90 -4.43
C GLN A 96 3.84 -2.99 -3.17
N ALA A 97 3.44 -4.20 -2.77
CA ALA A 97 2.65 -4.46 -1.57
C ALA A 97 3.38 -5.44 -0.64
N PHE A 98 3.56 -5.06 0.62
CA PHE A 98 4.25 -5.86 1.64
C PHE A 98 3.45 -5.88 2.95
N GLY A 99 2.77 -6.98 3.24
CA GLY A 99 1.99 -7.17 4.47
C GLY A 99 0.73 -8.01 4.26
N HIS A 100 0.17 -8.54 5.34
CA HIS A 100 -1.15 -9.17 5.31
C HIS A 100 -2.20 -8.15 4.86
N LEU A 101 -3.00 -8.45 3.84
CA LEU A 101 -4.00 -7.54 3.24
C LEU A 101 -3.45 -6.24 2.63
N ALA A 102 -2.12 -6.07 2.51
CA ALA A 102 -1.53 -4.86 1.92
C ALA A 102 -1.96 -4.72 0.45
N THR A 103 -2.36 -3.51 0.05
CA THR A 103 -2.94 -3.24 -1.27
C THR A 103 -2.23 -2.05 -1.94
N ALA A 104 -1.61 -2.29 -3.09
CA ALA A 104 -0.95 -1.30 -3.94
C ALA A 104 -1.52 -1.34 -5.36
N GLN A 105 -2.40 -0.38 -5.69
CA GLN A 105 -3.15 -0.35 -6.96
C GLN A 105 -2.84 0.88 -7.83
N GLY A 106 -1.99 1.79 -7.36
CA GLY A 106 -1.48 2.88 -8.17
C GLY A 106 -0.22 2.51 -8.96
N GLU A 107 -0.01 3.11 -10.13
CA GLU A 107 1.27 2.97 -10.84
C GLU A 107 2.42 3.47 -9.95
N ARG A 108 3.50 2.68 -9.82
CA ARG A 108 4.63 2.95 -8.91
C ARG A 108 4.23 3.19 -7.45
N SER A 109 3.08 2.66 -7.01
CA SER A 109 2.63 2.77 -5.62
C SER A 109 3.39 1.82 -4.69
N LEU A 110 3.45 2.17 -3.40
CA LEU A 110 4.06 1.36 -2.34
C LEU A 110 3.11 1.25 -1.13
N ALA A 111 2.72 0.04 -0.76
CA ALA A 111 1.99 -0.27 0.46
C ALA A 111 2.81 -1.20 1.36
N VAL A 112 3.12 -0.80 2.60
CA VAL A 112 3.90 -1.59 3.56
C VAL A 112 3.22 -1.58 4.92
N GLY A 113 2.69 -2.72 5.35
CA GLY A 113 1.97 -2.86 6.61
C GLY A 113 0.77 -3.79 6.49
N GLU A 114 0.22 -4.19 7.62
CA GLU A 114 -1.06 -4.89 7.65
C GLU A 114 -2.16 -3.94 7.15
N ASN A 115 -2.94 -4.37 6.16
CA ASN A 115 -4.01 -3.57 5.55
C ASN A 115 -3.58 -2.14 5.09
N ALA A 116 -2.29 -1.95 4.76
CA ALA A 116 -1.81 -0.70 4.18
C ALA A 116 -2.37 -0.54 2.75
N ASP A 117 -2.80 0.66 2.39
CA ASP A 117 -3.58 0.92 1.19
C ASP A 117 -3.04 2.11 0.37
N ALA A 118 -2.45 1.83 -0.80
CA ALA A 118 -1.87 2.81 -1.72
C ALA A 118 -2.56 2.70 -3.11
N GLN A 119 -3.62 3.50 -3.30
CA GLN A 119 -4.54 3.36 -4.44
C GLN A 119 -4.17 4.22 -5.67
N SER A 120 -3.32 5.23 -5.50
CA SER A 120 -3.05 6.25 -6.52
C SER A 120 -1.63 6.21 -7.08
N GLU A 121 -1.44 6.77 -8.28
CA GLU A 121 -0.11 6.89 -8.89
C GLU A 121 0.90 7.54 -7.93
N ASN A 122 2.09 6.95 -7.83
CA ASN A 122 3.19 7.39 -6.97
C ASN A 122 2.82 7.51 -5.47
N SER A 123 1.70 6.94 -5.03
CA SER A 123 1.29 6.98 -3.63
C SER A 123 2.13 6.01 -2.78
N THR A 124 2.40 6.38 -1.54
CA THR A 124 3.15 5.57 -0.58
C THR A 124 2.41 5.51 0.75
N ALA A 125 1.99 4.32 1.17
CA ALA A 125 1.37 4.03 2.45
C ALA A 125 2.27 3.08 3.26
N ILE A 126 2.75 3.52 4.42
CA ILE A 126 3.62 2.72 5.29
C ILE A 126 3.09 2.77 6.73
N GLY A 127 2.59 1.65 7.22
CA GLY A 127 1.98 1.52 8.54
C GLY A 127 0.79 0.56 8.51
N ASN A 128 0.38 0.08 9.68
CA ASN A 128 -0.85 -0.68 9.81
C ASN A 128 -2.05 0.23 9.47
N GLU A 129 -2.94 -0.20 8.58
CA GLU A 129 -4.09 0.58 8.11
C GLU A 129 -3.73 1.98 7.55
N ALA A 130 -2.48 2.20 7.10
CA ALA A 130 -2.08 3.46 6.49
C ALA A 130 -2.73 3.60 5.11
N ILE A 131 -3.24 4.78 4.77
CA ILE A 131 -4.01 5.05 3.54
C ILE A 131 -3.37 6.21 2.76
N ALA A 132 -2.94 5.95 1.52
CA ALA A 132 -2.47 6.95 0.58
C ALA A 132 -3.34 6.94 -0.69
N ASN A 133 -4.41 7.74 -0.67
CA ASN A 133 -5.39 7.82 -1.76
C ASN A 133 -5.10 8.92 -2.78
N GLY A 134 -4.28 9.91 -2.44
CA GLY A 134 -3.90 10.96 -3.39
C GLY A 134 -2.79 10.55 -4.35
N VAL A 135 -2.78 11.11 -5.56
CA VAL A 135 -1.62 11.04 -6.46
C VAL A 135 -0.43 11.72 -5.79
N ASP A 136 0.76 11.11 -5.85
CA ASP A 136 1.97 11.57 -5.14
C ASP A 136 1.77 11.75 -3.62
N ALA A 137 0.80 11.05 -3.00
CA ALA A 137 0.55 11.14 -1.56
C ALA A 137 1.50 10.24 -0.75
N LEU A 138 1.88 10.71 0.44
CA LEU A 138 2.66 9.96 1.42
C LEU A 138 1.90 9.84 2.74
N ALA A 139 1.57 8.62 3.15
CA ALA A 139 1.06 8.29 4.48
C ALA A 139 2.06 7.40 5.22
N LEU A 140 2.54 7.85 6.38
CA LEU A 140 3.50 7.12 7.21
C LEU A 140 3.05 7.09 8.68
N GLY A 141 2.54 5.96 9.13
CA GLY A 141 2.06 5.75 10.51
C GLY A 141 0.87 4.79 10.57
N ASP A 142 0.62 4.23 11.76
CA ASP A 142 -0.61 3.47 12.03
C ASP A 142 -1.83 4.37 11.76
N THR A 143 -2.77 3.92 10.92
CA THR A 143 -3.99 4.66 10.50
C THR A 143 -3.75 6.06 9.91
N ALA A 144 -2.53 6.38 9.46
CA ALA A 144 -2.23 7.64 8.79
C ALA A 144 -2.96 7.74 7.44
N ALA A 145 -3.57 8.88 7.13
CA ALA A 145 -4.39 9.07 5.94
C ALA A 145 -3.97 10.31 5.12
N ALA A 146 -3.39 10.08 3.95
CA ALA A 146 -3.03 11.08 2.95
C ALA A 146 -4.01 10.99 1.76
N ASN A 147 -5.12 11.75 1.85
CA ASN A 147 -6.27 11.63 0.97
C ASN A 147 -6.28 12.63 -0.21
N GLY A 148 -5.54 13.72 -0.10
CA GLY A 148 -5.44 14.73 -1.16
C GLY A 148 -4.25 14.47 -2.10
N PRO A 149 -4.28 14.98 -3.35
CA PRO A 149 -3.11 14.92 -4.23
C PRO A 149 -1.93 15.70 -3.63
N SER A 150 -0.73 15.16 -3.80
CA SER A 150 0.54 15.69 -3.29
C SER A 150 0.52 15.97 -1.78
N THR A 151 -0.18 15.14 -1.00
CA THR A 151 -0.28 15.28 0.46
C THR A 151 0.80 14.51 1.21
N THR A 152 1.08 14.92 2.44
CA THR A 152 1.94 14.19 3.37
C THR A 152 1.27 14.09 4.73
N ALA A 153 1.07 12.87 5.22
CA ALA A 153 0.56 12.55 6.55
C ALA A 153 1.60 11.70 7.29
N LEU A 154 2.21 12.22 8.35
CA LEU A 154 3.31 11.57 9.07
C LEU A 154 3.03 11.50 10.58
N GLY A 155 2.80 10.29 11.08
CA GLY A 155 2.43 10.00 12.46
C GLY A 155 1.17 9.11 12.51
N GLY A 156 0.94 8.47 13.65
CA GLY A 156 -0.28 7.68 13.83
C GLY A 156 -1.54 8.55 13.79
N GLU A 157 -2.62 8.06 13.19
CA GLU A 157 -3.92 8.75 13.09
C GLU A 157 -3.84 10.15 12.45
N THR A 158 -2.79 10.43 11.67
CA THR A 158 -2.65 11.72 10.98
C THR A 158 -3.54 11.82 9.76
N VAL A 159 -4.05 13.01 9.47
CA VAL A 159 -4.96 13.20 8.34
C VAL A 159 -4.54 14.43 7.53
N ALA A 160 -4.20 14.22 6.26
CA ALA A 160 -3.99 15.29 5.28
C ALA A 160 -4.96 15.10 4.09
N THR A 161 -5.94 15.99 3.94
CA THR A 161 -6.99 15.85 2.90
C THR A 161 -6.92 16.90 1.80
N GLY A 162 -6.41 18.10 2.10
CA GLY A 162 -6.33 19.18 1.11
C GLY A 162 -5.22 18.96 0.08
N PRO A 163 -5.38 19.36 -1.19
CA PRO A 163 -4.30 19.30 -2.18
C PRO A 163 -3.03 20.02 -1.68
N GLY A 164 -1.88 19.34 -1.72
CA GLY A 164 -0.61 19.88 -1.23
C GLY A 164 -0.54 20.08 0.28
N ALA A 165 -1.47 19.53 1.06
CA ALA A 165 -1.49 19.65 2.52
C ALA A 165 -0.42 18.75 3.18
N THR A 166 0.03 19.17 4.36
CA THR A 166 1.02 18.42 5.15
C THR A 166 0.59 18.37 6.60
N ALA A 167 0.45 17.17 7.17
CA ALA A 167 0.16 16.92 8.57
C ALA A 167 1.28 16.06 9.19
N VAL A 168 1.89 16.52 10.28
CA VAL A 168 2.99 15.83 10.96
C VAL A 168 2.77 15.83 12.48
N GLY A 169 2.71 14.64 13.09
CA GLY A 169 2.52 14.41 14.52
C GLY A 169 1.21 13.69 14.82
N TRP A 170 1.16 12.83 15.84
CA TRP A 170 -0.03 11.99 16.13
C TRP A 170 -1.31 12.82 16.20
N GLN A 171 -2.35 12.37 15.49
CA GLN A 171 -3.65 13.04 15.35
C GLN A 171 -3.61 14.48 14.77
N SER A 172 -2.52 14.88 14.10
CA SER A 172 -2.50 16.14 13.36
C SER A 172 -3.40 16.10 12.12
N GLN A 173 -3.98 17.25 11.78
CA GLN A 173 -4.96 17.39 10.70
C GLN A 173 -4.65 18.59 9.80
N ALA A 174 -4.49 18.37 8.51
CA ALA A 174 -4.35 19.40 7.49
C ALA A 174 -5.46 19.24 6.44
N ASN A 175 -6.56 19.98 6.62
CA ASN A 175 -7.84 19.68 5.97
C ASN A 175 -8.13 20.51 4.71
N ALA A 176 -7.34 21.54 4.43
CA ALA A 176 -7.55 22.46 3.31
C ALA A 176 -6.35 22.53 2.36
N GLU A 177 -6.58 23.11 1.17
CA GLU A 177 -5.55 23.25 0.14
C GLU A 177 -4.30 23.95 0.73
N ARG A 178 -3.15 23.27 0.62
CA ARG A 178 -1.85 23.72 1.15
C ARG A 178 -1.88 24.12 2.63
N ALA A 179 -2.79 23.53 3.40
CA ALA A 179 -2.77 23.64 4.86
C ALA A 179 -1.58 22.84 5.41
N GLN A 180 -0.96 23.36 6.47
CA GLN A 180 0.22 22.75 7.09
C GLN A 180 0.03 22.64 8.60
N ALA A 181 0.02 21.42 9.13
CA ALA A 181 -0.13 21.15 10.56
C ALA A 181 1.09 20.36 11.09
N PHE A 182 1.76 20.90 12.10
CA PHE A 182 2.96 20.32 12.70
C PHE A 182 2.83 20.28 14.23
N GLY A 183 2.57 19.10 14.78
CA GLY A 183 2.45 18.86 16.22
C GLY A 183 1.37 17.83 16.55
N HIS A 184 1.44 17.27 17.76
CA HIS A 184 0.36 16.46 18.33
C HIS A 184 -0.95 17.26 18.32
N LEU A 185 -2.03 16.73 17.75
CA LEU A 185 -3.33 17.42 17.63
C LEU A 185 -3.32 18.77 16.86
N ALA A 186 -2.23 19.13 16.19
CA ALA A 186 -2.18 20.36 15.40
C ALA A 186 -3.21 20.31 14.26
N THR A 187 -3.98 21.38 14.07
CA THR A 187 -5.08 21.44 13.10
C THR A 187 -4.94 22.69 12.21
N ALA A 188 -4.83 22.49 10.90
CA ALA A 188 -4.82 23.54 9.89
C ALA A 188 -6.04 23.37 8.98
N GLN A 189 -7.05 24.23 9.15
CA GLN A 189 -8.37 24.11 8.52
C GLN A 189 -8.58 25.08 7.35
N GLY A 190 -7.87 26.21 7.34
CA GLY A 190 -7.97 27.22 6.29
C GLY A 190 -7.08 26.93 5.08
N VAL A 191 -7.44 27.48 3.92
CA VAL A 191 -6.58 27.40 2.72
C VAL A 191 -5.27 28.15 3.00
N ARG A 192 -4.12 27.52 2.70
CA ARG A 192 -2.77 28.03 3.01
C ARG A 192 -2.56 28.34 4.51
N SER A 193 -3.31 27.71 5.41
CA SER A 193 -3.13 27.91 6.85
C SER A 193 -1.91 27.14 7.39
N LEU A 194 -1.35 27.62 8.50
CA LEU A 194 -0.20 27.02 9.18
C LEU A 194 -0.50 26.87 10.68
N ALA A 195 -0.44 25.66 11.20
CA ALA A 195 -0.54 25.35 12.63
C ALA A 195 0.74 24.64 13.09
N VAL A 196 1.45 25.20 14.06
CA VAL A 196 2.70 24.64 14.61
C VAL A 196 2.64 24.65 16.14
N GLY A 197 2.62 23.46 16.74
CA GLY A 197 2.53 23.29 18.19
C GLY A 197 1.57 22.16 18.57
N GLU A 198 1.61 21.75 19.82
CA GLU A 198 0.60 20.83 20.35
C GLU A 198 -0.75 21.56 20.34
N ASN A 199 -1.78 20.92 19.76
CA ASN A 199 -3.14 21.47 19.68
C ASN A 199 -3.24 22.90 19.09
N ALA A 200 -2.27 23.32 18.28
CA ALA A 200 -2.35 24.60 17.55
C ALA A 200 -3.47 24.52 16.50
N ASP A 201 -4.30 25.56 16.37
CA ASP A 201 -5.47 25.56 15.50
C ASP A 201 -5.52 26.82 14.60
N ALA A 202 -5.30 26.63 13.30
CA ALA A 202 -5.38 27.68 12.28
C ALA A 202 -6.68 27.50 11.46
N GLN A 203 -7.75 28.17 11.88
CA GLN A 203 -9.12 27.89 11.43
C GLN A 203 -9.51 28.58 10.11
N SER A 204 -8.81 29.64 9.72
CA SER A 204 -9.19 30.51 8.59
C SER A 204 -8.14 30.57 7.49
N ASP A 205 -8.53 31.02 6.30
CA ASP A 205 -7.63 31.18 5.16
C ASP A 205 -6.43 32.08 5.49
N ASN A 206 -5.24 31.63 5.11
CA ASN A 206 -3.94 32.23 5.41
C ASN A 206 -3.67 32.44 6.92
N ALA A 207 -4.45 31.84 7.82
CA ALA A 207 -4.22 31.96 9.25
C ALA A 207 -2.94 31.21 9.66
N THR A 208 -2.19 31.78 10.60
CA THR A 208 -0.97 31.18 11.17
C THR A 208 -1.09 31.09 12.69
N ALA A 209 -1.09 29.88 13.23
CA ALA A 209 -1.04 29.60 14.67
C ALA A 209 0.31 28.93 15.01
N ILE A 210 1.12 29.56 15.86
CA ILE A 210 2.41 29.02 16.31
C ILE A 210 2.50 29.11 17.83
N GLY A 211 2.47 27.97 18.51
CA GLY A 211 2.45 27.86 19.96
C GLY A 211 1.59 26.69 20.44
N ASN A 212 1.73 26.32 21.71
CA ASN A 212 0.85 25.30 22.30
C ASN A 212 -0.55 25.91 22.48
N GLU A 213 -1.59 25.25 21.98
CA GLU A 213 -2.98 25.75 22.02
C GLU A 213 -3.16 27.12 21.34
N ALA A 214 -2.23 27.53 20.45
CA ALA A 214 -2.36 28.79 19.72
C ALA A 214 -3.54 28.70 18.75
N ILE A 215 -4.42 29.71 18.76
CA ILE A 215 -5.66 29.71 17.96
C ILE A 215 -5.70 30.95 17.06
N ALA A 216 -5.69 30.74 15.73
CA ALA A 216 -5.78 31.78 14.72
C ALA A 216 -7.10 31.69 13.93
N ASN A 217 -8.10 32.47 14.34
CA ASN A 217 -9.49 32.38 13.84
C ASN A 217 -9.86 33.43 12.79
N GLY A 218 -8.97 34.38 12.50
CA GLY A 218 -9.21 35.40 11.48
C GLY A 218 -8.57 35.02 10.15
N ILE A 219 -9.18 35.46 9.05
CA ILE A 219 -8.52 35.47 7.74
C ILE A 219 -7.26 36.33 7.84
N ASP A 220 -6.15 35.84 7.29
CA ASP A 220 -4.82 36.49 7.36
C ASP A 220 -4.32 36.76 8.79
N SER A 221 -4.89 36.11 9.81
CA SER A 221 -4.51 36.33 11.20
C SER A 221 -3.28 35.55 11.61
N ILE A 222 -2.55 36.07 12.60
CA ILE A 222 -1.41 35.39 13.21
C ILE A 222 -1.63 35.32 14.72
N ALA A 223 -1.57 34.12 15.28
CA ALA A 223 -1.50 33.85 16.70
C ALA A 223 -0.12 33.27 17.05
N LEU A 224 0.60 33.93 17.96
CA LEU A 224 1.91 33.50 18.46
C LEU A 224 1.87 33.42 19.98
N GLY A 225 2.25 32.28 20.55
CA GLY A 225 2.28 32.06 22.00
C GLY A 225 1.90 30.64 22.36
#